data_AF-A0A9E6DNU2-F1
#
_entry.id   AF-A0A9E6DNU2-F1
#
_cell.length_a   1.000
_cell.length_b   1.000
_cell.length_c   1.000
_cell.angle_alpha   90.00
_cell.angle_beta   90.00
_cell.angle_gamma   90.00
#
_symmetry.space_group_name_H-M   'P 1'
#
loop_
_entity.id
_entity.type
_entity.pdbx_description
1 polymer ?
#
loop_
_entity_poly.entity_id
_entity_poly.type
_entity_poly.pdbx_seq_one_letter_code
_entity_poly.pdbx_strand_id
1 'polypeptide(L)'
;MGLKLHRQAFVAVASVAWADGRLSNGESVGLLRAARESGIEGQDFEALETAVQAGVKLDDFDPSQLTDWEKAFAYAIAVFVAKLDGVVNPAESESLTALGAVLELPDLKLEAAASSAFDVACLPGGHRPDKYDFDALNTRLKEKLPSLRPGPDE
;
A
#
# COMPACT_ATOMS: atom_id res chain seq x y z
N MET A 1 0.31 -13.80 12.34
CA MET A 1 1.55 -13.15 12.81
C MET A 1 1.65 -11.87 12.01
N GLY A 2 1.32 -10.74 12.63
CA GLY A 2 1.08 -9.48 11.92
C GLY A 2 2.33 -9.02 11.17
N LEU A 3 2.17 -8.61 9.91
CA LEU A 3 3.22 -7.98 9.14
C LEU A 3 3.51 -6.62 9.76
N LYS A 4 4.74 -6.37 10.22
CA LYS A 4 5.15 -5.04 10.67
C LYS A 4 5.53 -4.20 9.46
N LEU A 5 4.92 -3.03 9.35
CA LEU A 5 5.18 -2.08 8.28
C LEU A 5 5.45 -0.71 8.89
N HIS A 6 6.43 -0.01 8.35
CA HIS A 6 6.67 1.36 8.71
C HIS A 6 5.52 2.28 8.24
N ARG A 7 5.27 3.37 8.96
CA ARG A 7 4.20 4.34 8.64
C ARG A 7 4.28 4.89 7.21
N GLN A 8 5.51 5.02 6.68
CA GLN A 8 5.75 5.54 5.35
C GLN A 8 5.12 4.67 4.24
N ALA A 9 4.96 3.36 4.48
CA ALA A 9 4.23 2.50 3.55
C ALA A 9 2.77 2.92 3.40
N PHE A 10 2.12 3.32 4.50
CA PHE A 10 0.73 3.79 4.49
C PHE A 10 0.60 5.21 3.96
N VAL A 11 1.60 6.07 4.21
CA VAL A 11 1.70 7.41 3.60
C VAL A 11 1.76 7.32 2.08
N ALA A 12 2.60 6.42 1.54
CA ALA A 12 2.67 6.16 0.10
C ALA A 12 1.31 5.76 -0.47
N VAL A 13 0.63 4.80 0.17
CA VAL A 13 -0.69 4.33 -0.27
C VAL A 13 -1.73 5.44 -0.24
N ALA A 14 -1.79 6.19 0.86
CA ALA A 14 -2.70 7.31 1.01
C ALA A 14 -2.45 8.39 -0.04
N SER A 15 -1.19 8.63 -0.42
CA SER A 15 -0.86 9.64 -1.44
C SER A 15 -1.41 9.29 -2.82
N VAL A 16 -1.41 8.00 -3.17
CA VAL A 16 -2.01 7.51 -4.42
C VAL A 16 -3.52 7.60 -4.36
N ALA A 17 -4.13 7.20 -3.24
CA ALA A 17 -5.58 7.29 -3.10
C ALA A 17 -6.07 8.75 -3.11
N TRP A 18 -5.27 9.70 -2.61
CA TRP A 18 -5.55 11.13 -2.72
C TRP A 18 -5.20 11.76 -4.07
N ALA A 19 -4.67 11.01 -5.04
CA ALA A 19 -4.20 11.55 -6.32
C ALA A 19 -5.29 12.26 -7.13
N ASP A 20 -6.53 11.75 -7.10
CA ASP A 20 -7.69 12.37 -7.75
C ASP A 20 -8.32 13.49 -6.89
N GLY A 21 -7.74 13.76 -5.70
CA GLY A 21 -8.24 14.73 -4.73
C GLY A 21 -9.42 14.24 -3.90
N ARG A 22 -9.70 12.94 -3.93
CA ARG A 22 -10.79 12.30 -3.18
C ARG A 22 -10.34 10.98 -2.57
N LEU A 23 -10.60 10.81 -1.29
CA LEU A 23 -10.46 9.54 -0.59
C LEU A 23 -11.82 9.18 0.03
N SER A 24 -12.36 8.00 -0.29
CA SER A 24 -13.63 7.57 0.27
C SER A 24 -13.48 7.15 1.72
N ASN A 25 -14.53 7.31 2.52
CA ASN A 25 -14.51 6.92 3.93
C ASN A 25 -14.23 5.41 4.14
N GLY A 26 -14.61 4.56 3.17
CA GLY A 26 -14.29 3.13 3.23
C GLY A 26 -12.79 2.85 3.01
N GLU A 27 -12.13 3.63 2.16
CA GLU A 27 -10.70 3.50 1.88
C GLU A 27 -9.85 4.00 3.04
N SER A 28 -10.21 5.16 3.62
CA SER A 28 -9.54 5.68 4.81
C SER A 28 -9.69 4.74 6.00
N VAL A 29 -10.89 4.23 6.28
CA VAL A 29 -11.14 3.27 7.36
C VAL A 29 -10.35 1.98 7.14
N GLY A 30 -10.34 1.44 5.91
CA GLY A 30 -9.58 0.24 5.60
C GLY A 30 -8.07 0.43 5.73
N LEU A 31 -7.54 1.57 5.29
CA LEU A 31 -6.13 1.93 5.43
C LEU A 31 -5.71 2.09 6.90
N LEU A 32 -6.49 2.80 7.70
CA LEU A 32 -6.20 3.00 9.12
C LEU A 32 -6.30 1.69 9.90
N ARG A 33 -7.31 0.86 9.58
CA ARG A 33 -7.42 -0.48 10.13
C ARG A 33 -6.16 -1.30 9.81
N ALA A 34 -5.68 -1.26 8.58
CA ALA A 34 -4.46 -1.93 8.15
C ALA A 34 -3.23 -1.50 8.94
N ALA A 35 -3.06 -0.19 9.13
CA ALA A 35 -1.97 0.39 9.91
C ALA A 35 -1.98 -0.16 11.33
N ARG A 36 -3.17 -0.20 11.96
CA ARG A 36 -3.34 -0.75 13.30
C ARG A 36 -3.05 -2.25 13.36
N GLU A 37 -3.52 -3.02 12.39
CA GLU A 37 -3.23 -4.47 12.30
C GLU A 37 -1.74 -4.76 12.03
N SER A 38 -1.03 -3.80 11.44
CA SER A 38 0.42 -3.86 11.21
C SER A 38 1.25 -3.43 12.42
N GLY A 39 0.59 -3.03 13.51
CA GLY A 39 1.22 -2.62 14.76
C GLY A 39 1.58 -1.14 14.86
N ILE A 40 1.02 -0.28 14.01
CA ILE A 40 1.12 1.18 14.15
C ILE A 40 0.14 1.63 15.24
N GLU A 41 0.67 2.20 16.31
CA GLU A 41 -0.10 2.61 17.50
C GLU A 41 0.40 3.96 18.05
N GLY A 42 -0.37 4.57 18.94
CA GLY A 42 0.00 5.81 19.63
C GLY A 42 0.16 6.99 18.66
N GLN A 43 1.24 7.77 18.85
CA GLN A 43 1.46 9.02 18.12
C GLN A 43 1.64 8.81 16.61
N ASP A 44 2.22 7.68 16.18
CA ASP A 44 2.37 7.34 14.76
C ASP A 44 1.02 7.07 14.08
N PHE A 45 0.09 6.43 14.80
CA PHE A 45 -1.26 6.19 14.31
C PHE A 45 -2.04 7.50 14.17
N GLU A 46 -2.00 8.38 15.19
CA GLU A 46 -2.67 9.69 15.15
C GLU A 46 -2.09 10.59 14.03
N ALA A 47 -0.77 10.55 13.84
CA ALA A 47 -0.11 11.27 12.75
C ALA A 47 -0.53 10.73 11.38
N LEU A 48 -0.61 9.40 11.22
CA LEU A 48 -1.10 8.79 9.98
C LEU A 48 -2.56 9.13 9.74
N GLU A 49 -3.44 9.02 10.73
CA GLU A 49 -4.86 9.38 10.62
C GLU A 49 -5.03 10.84 10.19
N THR A 50 -4.29 11.75 10.82
CA THR A 50 -4.30 13.16 10.46
C THR A 50 -3.82 13.38 9.04
N ALA A 51 -2.73 12.72 8.61
CA ALA A 51 -2.21 12.84 7.25
C ALA A 51 -3.18 12.29 6.20
N VAL A 52 -3.80 11.14 6.48
CA VAL A 52 -4.81 10.51 5.63
C VAL A 52 -6.06 11.39 5.52
N GLN A 53 -6.46 12.10 6.58
CA GLN A 53 -7.60 13.03 6.52
C GLN A 53 -7.26 14.38 5.88
N ALA A 54 -6.03 14.87 6.06
CA ALA A 54 -5.58 16.15 5.54
C ALA A 54 -5.30 16.16 4.03
N GLY A 55 -5.10 14.98 3.43
CA GLY A 55 -4.72 14.84 2.03
C GLY A 55 -3.21 14.85 1.86
N VAL A 56 -2.62 13.65 1.91
CA VAL A 56 -1.18 13.47 1.80
C VAL A 56 -0.74 13.41 0.34
N LYS A 57 0.47 13.90 0.06
CA LYS A 57 1.06 13.90 -1.28
C LYS A 57 2.26 12.99 -1.35
N LEU A 58 2.68 12.64 -2.56
CA LEU A 58 3.89 11.86 -2.77
C LEU A 58 5.14 12.59 -2.26
N ASP A 59 5.12 13.92 -2.17
CA ASP A 59 6.21 14.73 -1.60
C ASP A 59 6.41 14.50 -0.09
N ASP A 60 5.37 14.09 0.63
CA ASP A 60 5.44 13.76 2.08
C ASP A 60 5.98 12.33 2.33
N PHE A 61 6.07 11.51 1.27
CA PHE A 61 6.52 10.14 1.35
C PHE A 61 8.05 10.06 1.31
N ASP A 62 8.64 9.42 2.33
CA ASP A 62 10.08 9.14 2.36
C ASP A 62 10.36 7.64 2.14
N PRO A 63 10.84 7.24 0.94
CA PRO A 63 11.14 5.84 0.62
C PRO A 63 12.41 5.33 1.32
N SER A 64 13.26 6.21 1.86
CA SER A 64 14.53 5.83 2.49
C SER A 64 14.33 5.14 3.84
N GLN A 65 13.15 5.34 4.46
CA GLN A 65 12.74 4.67 5.69
C GLN A 65 12.18 3.25 5.45
N LEU A 66 12.04 2.81 4.20
CA LEU A 66 11.46 1.51 3.85
C LEU A 66 12.51 0.53 3.33
N THR A 67 12.42 -0.71 3.77
CA THR A 67 13.13 -1.85 3.16
C THR A 67 12.60 -2.13 1.75
N ASP A 68 13.37 -2.79 0.89
CA ASP A 68 12.91 -3.18 -0.46
C ASP A 68 11.61 -4.01 -0.41
N TRP A 69 11.44 -4.81 0.65
CA TRP A 69 10.21 -5.54 0.91
C TRP A 69 9.03 -4.61 1.16
N GLU A 70 9.17 -3.68 2.10
CA GLU A 70 8.11 -2.73 2.43
C GLU A 70 7.80 -1.81 1.26
N LYS A 71 8.80 -1.44 0.45
CA LYS A 71 8.60 -0.68 -0.79
C LYS A 71 7.71 -1.45 -1.77
N ALA A 72 8.02 -2.73 -2.01
CA ALA A 72 7.22 -3.57 -2.89
C ALA A 72 5.81 -3.80 -2.33
N PHE A 73 5.70 -3.94 -1.01
CA PHE A 73 4.43 -4.11 -0.32
C PHE A 73 3.56 -2.84 -0.39
N ALA A 74 4.14 -1.67 -0.12
CA ALA A 74 3.48 -0.37 -0.22
C ALA A 74 2.96 -0.13 -1.64
N TYR A 75 3.77 -0.42 -2.65
CA TYR A 75 3.34 -0.35 -4.05
C TYR A 75 2.18 -1.29 -4.35
N ALA A 76 2.24 -2.54 -3.89
CA ALA A 76 1.16 -3.50 -4.09
C ALA A 76 -0.15 -3.04 -3.44
N ILE A 77 -0.10 -2.52 -2.21
CA ILE A 77 -1.29 -1.96 -1.56
C ILE A 77 -1.82 -0.76 -2.34
N ALA A 78 -0.95 0.15 -2.79
CA ALA A 78 -1.38 1.33 -3.55
C ALA A 78 -2.12 0.93 -4.83
N VAL A 79 -1.60 -0.07 -5.56
CA VAL A 79 -2.27 -0.65 -6.73
C VAL A 79 -3.59 -1.31 -6.33
N PHE A 80 -3.65 -1.98 -5.18
CA PHE A 80 -4.85 -2.65 -4.71
C PHE A 80 -5.96 -1.64 -4.37
N VAL A 81 -5.63 -0.57 -3.65
CA VAL A 81 -6.53 0.53 -3.29
C VAL A 81 -7.04 1.24 -4.54
N ALA A 82 -6.16 1.66 -5.44
CA ALA A 82 -6.55 2.33 -6.68
C ALA A 82 -7.48 1.46 -7.57
N LYS A 83 -7.34 0.13 -7.49
CA LYS A 83 -8.18 -0.80 -8.27
C LYS A 83 -9.47 -1.22 -7.57
N LEU A 84 -9.64 -0.92 -6.28
CA LEU A 84 -10.75 -1.42 -5.47
C LEU A 84 -12.09 -0.82 -5.86
N ASP A 85 -12.12 0.45 -6.27
CA ASP A 85 -13.32 1.09 -6.83
C ASP A 85 -13.63 0.60 -8.26
N GLY A 86 -12.80 -0.29 -8.82
CA GLY A 86 -12.96 -0.92 -10.12
C GLY A 86 -12.50 -0.07 -11.32
N VAL A 87 -12.15 1.19 -11.09
CA VAL A 87 -11.65 2.12 -12.11
C VAL A 87 -10.46 2.87 -11.54
N VAL A 88 -9.29 2.68 -12.14
CA VAL A 88 -8.12 3.53 -11.91
C VAL A 88 -8.24 4.74 -12.83
N ASN A 89 -8.36 5.94 -12.28
CA ASN A 89 -8.39 7.18 -13.04
C ASN A 89 -6.96 7.56 -13.52
N PRO A 90 -6.77 8.45 -14.52
CA PRO A 90 -5.44 8.75 -15.01
C PRO A 90 -4.55 9.39 -13.94
N ALA A 91 -5.12 10.20 -13.03
CA ALA A 91 -4.39 10.80 -11.90
C ALA A 91 -3.80 9.74 -10.96
N GLU A 92 -4.54 8.66 -10.68
CA GLU A 92 -4.06 7.54 -9.87
C GLU A 92 -3.01 6.72 -10.62
N SER A 93 -3.19 6.52 -11.93
CA SER A 93 -2.18 5.84 -12.76
C SER A 93 -0.87 6.62 -12.85
N GLU A 94 -0.94 7.94 -12.97
CA GLU A 94 0.24 8.83 -12.92
C GLU A 94 0.90 8.78 -11.55
N SER A 95 0.12 8.83 -10.47
CA SER A 95 0.62 8.73 -9.10
C SER A 95 1.25 7.37 -8.79
N LEU A 96 0.68 6.27 -9.29
CA LEU A 96 1.28 4.94 -9.20
C LEU A 96 2.61 4.87 -9.94
N THR A 97 2.69 5.44 -11.14
CA THR A 97 3.93 5.49 -11.92
C THR A 97 5.00 6.31 -11.19
N ALA A 98 4.60 7.46 -10.63
CA ALA A 98 5.49 8.32 -9.85
C ALA A 98 5.95 7.61 -8.56
N LEU A 99 5.05 6.93 -7.85
CA LEU A 99 5.38 6.15 -6.67
C LEU A 99 6.39 5.04 -7.03
N GLY A 100 6.15 4.29 -8.11
CA GLY A 100 7.09 3.27 -8.60
C GLY A 100 8.50 3.83 -8.85
N ALA A 101 8.59 5.02 -9.44
CA ALA A 101 9.86 5.71 -9.67
C ALA A 101 10.55 6.12 -8.36
N VAL A 102 9.79 6.64 -7.38
CA VAL A 102 10.31 7.06 -6.06
C VAL A 102 10.78 5.86 -5.22
N LEU A 103 10.17 4.70 -5.38
CA LEU A 103 10.58 3.48 -4.67
C LEU A 103 11.92 2.91 -5.18
N GLU A 104 12.38 3.34 -6.36
CA GLU A 104 13.63 2.86 -6.99
C GLU A 104 13.68 1.33 -7.16
N LEU A 105 12.51 0.69 -7.30
CA LEU A 105 12.41 -0.74 -7.56
C LEU A 105 12.44 -1.02 -9.07
N PRO A 106 13.09 -2.10 -9.52
CA PRO A 106 13.05 -2.49 -10.93
C PRO A 106 11.62 -2.83 -11.37
N ASP A 107 11.28 -2.49 -12.62
CA ASP A 107 9.93 -2.66 -13.19
C ASP A 107 9.37 -4.06 -12.97
N LEU A 108 10.17 -5.10 -13.19
CA LEU A 108 9.76 -6.50 -12.96
C LEU A 108 9.25 -6.75 -11.54
N LYS A 109 9.82 -6.08 -10.54
CA LYS A 109 9.36 -6.21 -9.15
C LYS A 109 8.09 -5.42 -8.89
N LEU A 110 7.96 -4.23 -9.48
CA LEU A 110 6.74 -3.43 -9.43
C LEU A 110 5.57 -4.16 -10.10
N GLU A 111 5.80 -4.76 -11.27
CA GLU A 111 4.81 -5.58 -11.98
C GLU A 111 4.38 -6.81 -11.16
N ALA A 112 5.33 -7.50 -10.52
CA ALA A 112 5.04 -8.63 -9.65
C ALA A 112 4.23 -8.22 -8.40
N ALA A 113 4.55 -7.06 -7.81
CA ALA A 113 3.80 -6.47 -6.70
C ALA A 113 2.36 -6.10 -7.11
N ALA A 114 2.20 -5.38 -8.23
CA ALA A 114 0.90 -5.05 -8.80
C ALA A 114 0.08 -6.30 -9.16
N SER A 115 0.73 -7.33 -9.68
CA SER A 115 0.10 -8.61 -10.01
C SER A 115 -0.39 -9.33 -8.75
N SER A 116 0.39 -9.29 -7.65
CA SER A 116 -0.03 -9.85 -6.35
C SER A 116 -1.28 -9.16 -5.81
N ALA A 117 -1.36 -7.83 -5.93
CA ALA A 117 -2.54 -7.05 -5.56
C ALA A 117 -3.78 -7.47 -6.37
N PHE A 118 -3.61 -7.67 -7.68
CA PHE A 118 -4.69 -8.12 -8.54
C PHE A 118 -5.18 -9.54 -8.19
N ASP A 119 -4.27 -10.48 -7.90
CA ASP A 119 -4.64 -11.82 -7.46
C ASP A 119 -5.53 -11.80 -6.20
N VAL A 120 -5.21 -10.93 -5.24
CA VAL A 120 -6.01 -10.76 -4.01
C VAL A 120 -7.36 -10.12 -4.31
N ALA A 121 -7.40 -9.12 -5.19
CA ALA A 121 -8.65 -8.49 -5.63
C ALA A 121 -9.64 -9.48 -6.26
N CYS A 122 -9.12 -10.46 -7.00
CA CYS A 122 -9.92 -11.51 -7.63
C CYS A 122 -10.42 -12.59 -6.66
N LEU A 123 -9.97 -12.63 -5.41
CA LEU A 123 -10.46 -13.58 -4.41
C LEU A 123 -11.90 -13.25 -3.99
N PRO A 124 -12.70 -14.26 -3.57
CA PRO A 124 -14.08 -14.04 -3.13
C PRO A 124 -14.15 -13.09 -1.92
N GLY A 125 -14.60 -11.86 -2.16
CA GLY A 125 -14.70 -10.78 -1.17
C GLY A 125 -13.53 -9.79 -1.16
N GLY A 126 -12.53 -9.96 -2.02
CA GLY A 126 -11.37 -9.06 -2.15
C GLY A 126 -11.69 -7.70 -2.79
N HIS A 127 -12.88 -7.54 -3.36
CA HIS A 127 -13.42 -6.29 -3.92
C HIS A 127 -14.17 -5.45 -2.87
N ARG A 128 -14.12 -5.82 -1.59
CA ARG A 128 -14.76 -5.04 -0.53
C ARG A 128 -13.72 -4.20 0.22
N PRO A 129 -13.93 -2.89 0.41
CA PRO A 129 -12.99 -2.03 1.13
C PRO A 129 -12.84 -2.45 2.61
N ASP A 130 -13.86 -3.03 3.24
CA ASP A 130 -13.75 -3.57 4.61
C ASP A 130 -12.87 -4.81 4.76
N LYS A 131 -12.40 -5.37 3.64
CA LYS A 131 -11.81 -6.70 3.54
C LYS A 131 -10.34 -6.71 3.15
N TYR A 132 -9.68 -5.56 2.99
CA TYR A 132 -8.27 -5.49 2.57
C TYR A 132 -7.43 -6.64 3.15
N ASP A 133 -7.23 -7.68 2.33
CA ASP A 133 -6.73 -8.97 2.81
C ASP A 133 -5.20 -8.92 2.75
N PHE A 134 -4.61 -8.10 3.64
CA PHE A 134 -3.16 -7.85 3.68
C PHE A 134 -2.35 -9.11 3.96
N ASP A 135 -2.91 -10.06 4.70
CA ASP A 135 -2.28 -11.36 4.94
C ASP A 135 -2.19 -12.18 3.64
N ALA A 136 -3.25 -12.17 2.83
CA ALA A 136 -3.24 -12.78 1.51
C ALA A 136 -2.28 -12.06 0.57
N LEU A 137 -2.26 -10.71 0.60
CA LEU A 137 -1.32 -9.91 -0.19
C LEU A 137 0.13 -10.21 0.18
N ASN A 138 0.44 -10.27 1.47
CA ASN A 138 1.76 -10.61 2.00
C ASN A 138 2.18 -12.01 1.55
N THR A 139 1.26 -12.97 1.61
CA THR A 139 1.52 -14.32 1.13
C THR A 139 1.83 -14.33 -0.37
N ARG A 140 0.99 -13.67 -1.19
CA ARG A 140 1.19 -13.58 -2.64
C ARG A 140 2.49 -12.86 -3.02
N LEU A 141 2.81 -11.77 -2.33
CA LEU A 141 4.04 -11.03 -2.56
C LEU A 141 5.26 -11.90 -2.20
N LYS A 142 5.19 -12.74 -1.17
CA LYS A 142 6.29 -13.65 -0.78
C LYS A 142 6.49 -14.79 -1.76
N GLU A 143 5.43 -15.19 -2.47
CA GLU A 143 5.47 -16.18 -3.55
C GLU A 143 6.06 -15.57 -4.83
N LYS A 144 5.63 -14.36 -5.21
CA LYS A 144 6.06 -13.70 -6.45
C LYS A 144 7.41 -12.99 -6.35
N LEU A 145 7.78 -12.53 -5.17
CA LEU A 145 9.02 -11.80 -4.89
C LEU A 145 9.86 -12.52 -3.81
N PRO A 146 10.30 -13.77 -4.05
CA PRO A 146 11.10 -14.51 -3.08
C PRO A 146 12.46 -13.85 -2.81
N SER A 147 12.98 -13.08 -3.77
CA SER A 147 14.23 -12.33 -3.67
C SER A 147 14.17 -11.11 -2.74
N LEU A 148 12.97 -10.60 -2.45
CA LEU A 148 12.77 -9.47 -1.54
C LEU A 148 12.30 -9.92 -0.15
N ARG A 149 12.15 -11.22 0.07
CA ARG A 149 11.56 -11.74 1.30
C ARG A 149 12.38 -11.24 2.51
N PRO A 150 11.76 -10.61 3.52
CA PRO A 150 12.48 -10.17 4.70
C PRO A 150 13.11 -11.42 5.34
N GLY A 151 14.40 -11.32 5.68
CA GLY A 151 15.10 -12.40 6.35
C GLY A 151 14.45 -12.73 7.70
N PRO A 152 14.71 -13.90 8.29
CA PRO A 152 14.18 -14.26 9.60
C PRO A 152 14.70 -13.37 10.77
N ASP A 153 15.51 -12.35 10.49
CA ASP A 153 16.27 -11.56 11.48
C ASP A 153 16.15 -10.03 11.26
N GLU A 154 15.06 -9.55 10.64
CA GLU A 154 14.76 -8.12 10.48
C GLU A 154 13.45 -7.73 11.15
#